data_AF-A0A1M5V4X0-F1
#
_entry.id   AF-A0A1M5V4X0-F1
#
_cell.length_a   1.000
_cell.length_b   1.000
_cell.length_c   1.000
_cell.angle_alpha   90.00
_cell.angle_beta   90.00
_cell.angle_gamma   90.00
#
_symmetry.space_group_name_H-M   'P 1'
#
loop_
_entity.id
_entity.type
_entity.pdbx_description
1 polymer ?
#
loop_
_entity_poly.entity_id
_entity_poly.type
_entity_poly.pdbx_seq_one_letter_code
_entity_poly.pdbx_strand_id
1 'polypeptide(L)'
;MSNRDNYKKAFSALQTSCDFSLEDEKMAILKRKAVIKNVVAAAAICLAVIALSGTAYAANVGGIQRIIQLWIHGDQTTATIEFDGAGNYTMEYTDEDGNIRESGGGGIAIEPDGTERPLTEEELLADLVNDVDVEYYDDGRVILYFMDQVVDITDKFEDGYCYVFLDGEDEDLYVTVKYQDGWSISPDKYPEY
;
A
#
# COMPACT_ATOMS: atom_id res chain seq x y z
N MET A 1 1.61 -0.72 53.55
CA MET A 1 1.24 -1.34 52.25
C MET A 1 1.66 -0.38 51.15
N SER A 2 2.30 -0.88 50.09
CA SER A 2 2.82 -0.04 49.00
C SER A 2 1.76 0.12 47.91
N ASN A 3 1.79 1.24 47.19
CA ASN A 3 0.90 1.52 46.06
C ASN A 3 0.88 0.35 45.05
N ARG A 4 2.03 -0.33 44.91
CA ARG A 4 2.25 -1.53 44.09
C ARG A 4 1.34 -2.72 44.44
N ASP A 5 0.96 -2.87 45.70
CA ASP A 5 0.12 -3.98 46.18
C ASP A 5 -1.35 -3.77 45.82
N ASN A 6 -1.79 -2.51 45.74
CA ASN A 6 -3.15 -2.16 45.31
C ASN A 6 -3.32 -2.29 43.78
N TYR A 7 -2.30 -1.93 42.99
CA TYR A 7 -2.33 -2.12 41.53
C TYR A 7 -2.43 -3.58 41.11
N LYS A 8 -1.69 -4.49 41.78
CA LYS A 8 -1.78 -5.93 41.50
C LYS A 8 -3.16 -6.51 41.80
N LYS A 9 -3.86 -5.97 42.80
CA LYS A 9 -5.18 -6.44 43.22
C LYS A 9 -6.30 -5.96 42.28
N ALA A 10 -6.12 -4.81 41.63
CA ALA A 10 -7.07 -4.30 40.63
C ALA A 10 -7.00 -5.08 39.29
N PHE A 11 -5.80 -5.54 38.90
CA PHE A 11 -5.61 -6.28 37.65
C PHE A 11 -5.89 -7.78 37.76
N SER A 12 -5.85 -8.38 38.95
CA SER A 12 -6.21 -9.80 39.11
C SER A 12 -7.72 -10.08 39.03
N ALA A 13 -8.54 -9.03 38.96
CA ALA A 13 -10.00 -9.13 38.80
C ALA A 13 -10.43 -9.13 37.33
N LEU A 14 -9.51 -8.86 36.38
CA LEU A 14 -9.77 -8.98 34.95
C LEU A 14 -9.46 -10.41 34.49
N GLN A 15 -10.47 -11.25 34.54
CA GLN A 15 -10.45 -12.56 33.91
C GLN A 15 -10.71 -12.37 32.41
N THR A 16 -9.67 -12.23 31.60
CA THR A 16 -9.80 -12.32 30.14
C THR A 16 -9.97 -13.80 29.78
N SER A 17 -11.21 -14.23 29.65
CA SER A 17 -11.52 -15.47 28.94
C SER A 17 -11.38 -15.22 27.44
N CYS A 18 -10.21 -15.53 26.89
CA CYS A 18 -10.07 -16.23 25.61
C CYS A 18 -8.58 -16.50 25.40
N ASP A 19 -8.26 -17.79 25.37
CA ASP A 19 -7.01 -18.35 24.87
C ASP A 19 -6.95 -18.02 23.37
N PHE A 20 -6.09 -17.08 22.96
CA PHE A 20 -5.87 -16.77 21.55
C PHE A 20 -4.52 -17.37 21.15
N SER A 21 -4.57 -18.60 20.64
CA SER A 21 -3.44 -19.25 19.97
C SER A 21 -3.27 -18.60 18.60
N LEU A 22 -2.24 -17.77 18.45
CA LEU A 22 -1.88 -17.07 17.22
C LEU A 22 -0.76 -17.76 16.43
N GLU A 23 -0.43 -19.02 16.74
CA GLU A 23 0.81 -19.62 16.24
C GLU A 23 0.59 -20.66 15.13
N ASP A 24 -0.65 -21.11 14.88
CA ASP A 24 -0.90 -22.17 13.89
C ASP A 24 -1.48 -21.68 12.54
N GLU A 25 -2.23 -20.56 12.51
CA GLU A 25 -2.93 -20.13 11.28
C GLU A 25 -2.00 -19.40 10.28
N LYS A 26 -1.02 -18.62 10.77
CA LYS A 26 0.01 -17.99 9.91
C LYS A 26 0.99 -19.00 9.29
N MET A 27 1.11 -20.19 9.87
CA MET A 27 2.01 -21.25 9.37
C MET A 27 1.37 -22.13 8.27
N ALA A 28 0.05 -22.13 8.12
CA ALA A 28 -0.63 -22.86 7.05
C ALA A 28 -0.53 -22.12 5.69
N ILE A 29 -0.53 -20.78 5.72
CA ILE A 29 -0.41 -19.94 4.52
C ILE A 29 1.00 -20.01 3.94
N LEU A 30 2.04 -20.00 4.80
CA LEU A 30 3.44 -20.11 4.37
C LEU A 30 3.79 -21.49 3.78
N LYS A 31 3.16 -22.59 4.25
CA LYS A 31 3.41 -23.93 3.70
C LYS A 31 2.78 -24.16 2.32
N ARG A 32 1.78 -23.37 1.92
CA ARG A 32 1.10 -23.55 0.62
C ARG A 32 1.86 -22.90 -0.54
N LYS A 33 2.77 -21.97 -0.28
CA LYS A 33 3.60 -21.28 -1.29
C LYS A 33 4.84 -22.06 -1.74
N ALA A 34 5.05 -23.28 -1.25
CA ALA A 34 6.26 -24.08 -1.52
C ALA A 34 6.20 -25.01 -2.76
N VAL A 35 5.24 -24.86 -3.67
CA VAL A 35 5.22 -25.62 -4.94
C VAL A 35 4.82 -24.72 -6.11
N ILE A 36 5.68 -23.78 -6.48
CA ILE A 36 5.61 -23.13 -7.80
C ILE A 36 6.62 -23.84 -8.70
N LYS A 37 6.09 -24.58 -9.69
CA LYS A 37 6.85 -25.25 -10.75
C LYS A 37 7.46 -24.20 -11.68
N ASN A 38 8.73 -24.40 -11.98
CA ASN A 38 9.56 -23.67 -12.94
C ASN A 38 8.81 -23.09 -14.16
N VAL A 39 8.72 -21.76 -14.21
CA VAL A 39 8.66 -21.01 -15.47
C VAL A 39 9.86 -20.08 -15.45
N VAL A 40 10.90 -20.45 -16.19
CA VAL A 40 12.09 -19.60 -16.39
C VAL A 40 11.73 -18.56 -17.45
N ALA A 41 11.27 -17.39 -17.01
CA ALA A 41 11.44 -16.17 -17.77
C ALA A 41 12.83 -15.61 -17.42
N ALA A 42 13.67 -15.41 -18.42
CA ALA A 42 15.02 -14.88 -18.24
C ALA A 42 14.95 -13.39 -17.85
N ALA A 43 14.72 -13.11 -16.57
CA ALA A 43 14.87 -11.77 -16.02
C ALA A 43 16.36 -11.52 -15.73
N ALA A 44 16.91 -10.45 -16.31
CA ALA A 44 18.29 -10.04 -16.11
C ALA A 44 18.55 -9.77 -14.62
N ILE A 45 19.62 -10.38 -14.08
CA ILE A 45 20.01 -10.28 -12.67
C ILE A 45 20.36 -8.83 -12.33
N CYS A 46 19.47 -8.14 -11.62
CA CYS A 46 19.77 -6.85 -10.97
C CYS A 46 19.99 -7.07 -9.48
N LEU A 47 21.06 -6.49 -8.94
CA LEU A 47 21.54 -6.67 -7.57
C LEU A 47 20.49 -6.22 -6.55
N ALA A 48 19.89 -7.17 -5.82
CA ALA A 48 19.00 -6.89 -4.71
C ALA A 48 19.80 -6.42 -3.48
N VAL A 49 19.54 -5.20 -3.01
CA VAL A 49 19.94 -4.77 -1.67
C VAL A 49 18.73 -4.89 -0.76
N ILE A 50 18.70 -5.95 0.05
CA ILE A 50 17.63 -6.18 1.04
C ILE A 50 17.91 -5.26 2.23
N ALA A 51 17.23 -4.10 2.29
CA ALA A 51 17.12 -3.32 3.52
C ALA A 51 15.93 -3.88 4.32
N LEU A 52 16.21 -4.35 5.54
CA LEU A 52 15.28 -5.03 6.46
C LEU A 52 14.22 -4.09 7.09
N SER A 53 13.89 -2.98 6.44
CA SER A 53 12.91 -2.01 6.91
C SER A 53 12.40 -1.17 5.72
N GLY A 54 11.12 -1.34 5.38
CA GLY A 54 10.37 -0.39 4.55
C GLY A 54 10.55 -0.49 3.04
N THR A 55 11.72 -0.16 2.49
CA THR A 55 11.88 -0.01 1.02
C THR A 55 13.31 -0.34 0.59
N ALA A 56 13.45 -1.22 -0.41
CA ALA A 56 14.75 -1.60 -0.99
C ALA A 56 14.94 -0.88 -2.34
N TYR A 57 15.83 0.11 -2.37
CA TYR A 57 16.17 0.83 -3.59
C TYR A 57 17.43 0.22 -4.23
N ALA A 58 17.30 -0.36 -5.42
CA ALA A 58 18.43 -0.76 -6.26
C ALA A 58 18.41 0.03 -7.57
N ALA A 59 19.29 1.03 -7.68
CA ALA A 59 19.51 1.74 -8.95
C ALA A 59 20.36 0.87 -9.88
N ASN A 60 19.82 0.55 -11.06
CA ASN A 60 20.64 -0.04 -12.13
C ASN A 60 21.55 1.06 -12.72
N VAL A 61 22.81 0.71 -13.01
CA VAL A 61 23.81 1.64 -13.57
C VAL A 61 23.43 1.97 -15.01
N GLY A 62 22.60 2.99 -15.20
CA GLY A 62 22.08 3.36 -16.52
C GLY A 62 20.73 4.08 -16.54
N GLY A 63 20.01 4.13 -15.41
CA GLY A 63 18.91 5.10 -15.19
C GLY A 63 17.54 4.77 -15.78
N ILE A 64 17.33 3.64 -16.46
CA ILE A 64 16.06 3.40 -17.18
C ILE A 64 15.07 2.55 -16.37
N GLN A 65 15.53 1.52 -15.63
CA GLN A 65 14.65 0.54 -14.99
C GLN A 65 15.05 0.30 -13.53
N ARG A 66 14.08 0.31 -12.60
CA ARG A 66 14.26 0.08 -11.16
C ARG A 66 13.34 -1.03 -10.66
N ILE A 67 13.80 -1.78 -9.67
CA ILE A 67 12.98 -2.74 -8.94
C ILE A 67 12.62 -2.11 -7.59
N ILE A 68 11.33 -2.01 -7.29
CA ILE A 68 10.79 -1.40 -6.07
C ILE A 68 9.80 -2.36 -5.40
N GLN A 69 9.59 -2.22 -4.09
CA GLN A 69 8.47 -2.85 -3.39
C GLN A 69 7.36 -1.81 -3.21
N LEU A 70 6.16 -2.14 -3.68
CA LEU A 70 4.94 -1.36 -3.51
C LEU A 70 3.89 -2.20 -2.78
N TRP A 71 2.94 -1.54 -2.13
CA TRP A 71 1.74 -2.21 -1.64
C TRP A 71 0.70 -2.26 -2.75
N ILE A 72 0.30 -3.45 -3.16
CA ILE A 72 -0.72 -3.67 -4.19
C ILE A 72 -1.71 -4.67 -3.60
N HIS A 73 -2.99 -4.27 -3.54
CA HIS A 73 -4.07 -5.04 -2.93
C HIS A 73 -3.81 -5.52 -1.49
N GLY A 74 -3.04 -4.76 -0.69
CA GLY A 74 -2.69 -5.12 0.68
C GLY A 74 -1.43 -5.98 0.83
N ASP A 75 -0.80 -6.38 -0.28
CA ASP A 75 0.42 -7.20 -0.27
C ASP A 75 1.63 -6.43 -0.81
N GLN A 76 2.78 -6.63 -0.17
CA GLN A 76 4.04 -6.13 -0.69
C GLN A 76 4.42 -6.87 -1.98
N THR A 77 4.38 -6.11 -3.07
CA THR A 77 4.57 -6.59 -4.44
C THR A 77 5.83 -5.97 -5.01
N THR A 78 6.69 -6.82 -5.57
CA THR A 78 7.86 -6.35 -6.32
C THR A 78 7.41 -5.89 -7.70
N ALA A 79 7.61 -4.61 -7.99
CA ALA A 79 7.31 -3.99 -9.26
C ALA A 79 8.60 -3.54 -9.95
N THR A 80 8.59 -3.60 -11.27
CA THR A 80 9.65 -3.05 -12.11
C THR A 80 9.14 -1.77 -12.75
N ILE A 81 9.77 -0.65 -12.45
CA ILE A 81 9.35 0.68 -12.90
C ILE A 81 10.39 1.27 -13.86
N GLU A 82 9.92 1.90 -14.93
CA GLU A 82 10.71 2.65 -15.89
C GLU A 82 10.21 4.10 -15.91
N PHE A 83 11.15 5.05 -15.83
CA PHE A 83 10.86 6.48 -15.86
C PHE A 83 11.29 7.06 -17.21
N ASP A 84 10.47 7.92 -17.80
CA ASP A 84 10.76 8.55 -19.09
C ASP A 84 11.60 9.84 -18.97
N GLY A 85 11.80 10.32 -17.74
CA GLY A 85 12.49 11.58 -17.43
C GLY A 85 11.68 12.85 -17.75
N ALA A 86 10.42 12.70 -18.18
CA ALA A 86 9.47 13.76 -18.49
C ALA A 86 8.27 13.76 -17.53
N GLY A 87 8.44 13.17 -16.34
CA GLY A 87 7.43 13.11 -15.28
C GLY A 87 6.44 11.97 -15.44
N ASN A 88 6.72 10.98 -16.30
CA ASN A 88 5.89 9.79 -16.45
C ASN A 88 6.68 8.53 -16.08
N TYR A 89 5.95 7.49 -15.76
CA TYR A 89 6.49 6.16 -15.52
C TYR A 89 5.56 5.08 -16.08
N THR A 90 6.16 3.93 -16.36
CA THR A 90 5.47 2.66 -16.60
C THR A 90 5.97 1.65 -15.59
N MET A 91 5.07 0.82 -15.05
CA MET A 91 5.41 -0.25 -14.12
C MET A 91 4.83 -1.59 -14.56
N GLU A 92 5.60 -2.63 -14.31
CA GLU A 92 5.20 -4.02 -14.50
C GLU A 92 5.29 -4.76 -13.16
N TYR A 93 4.27 -5.54 -12.82
CA TYR A 93 4.29 -6.44 -11.66
C TYR A 93 3.55 -7.73 -11.95
N THR A 94 3.76 -8.76 -11.12
CA THR A 94 3.03 -10.02 -11.21
C THR A 94 1.93 -10.04 -10.16
N ASP A 95 0.68 -10.26 -10.57
CA ASP A 95 -0.46 -10.34 -9.66
C ASP A 95 -0.53 -11.68 -8.90
N GLU A 96 -1.51 -11.80 -8.01
CA GLU A 96 -1.73 -13.00 -7.19
C GLU A 96 -1.98 -14.28 -8.01
N ASP A 97 -2.56 -14.13 -9.20
CA ASP A 97 -2.84 -15.21 -10.15
C ASP A 97 -1.61 -15.58 -11.00
N GLY A 98 -0.51 -14.84 -10.86
CA GLY A 98 0.74 -15.05 -11.61
C GLY A 98 0.73 -14.40 -12.99
N ASN A 99 -0.21 -13.50 -13.28
CA ASN A 99 -0.26 -12.76 -14.53
C ASN A 99 0.57 -11.48 -14.44
N ILE A 100 1.24 -11.15 -15.54
CA ILE A 100 1.94 -9.89 -15.69
C ILE A 100 0.91 -8.77 -15.88
N ARG A 101 0.98 -7.76 -15.03
CA ARG A 101 0.19 -6.52 -15.10
C ARG A 101 1.11 -5.37 -15.46
N GLU A 102 0.63 -4.53 -16.37
CA GLU A 102 1.28 -3.28 -16.76
C GLU A 102 0.38 -2.13 -16.31
N SER A 103 0.99 -1.11 -15.72
CA SER A 103 0.34 0.14 -15.33
C SER A 103 1.29 1.30 -15.60
N GLY A 104 0.81 2.52 -15.54
CA GLY A 104 1.62 3.71 -15.74
C GLY A 104 0.92 4.95 -15.24
N GLY A 105 1.70 5.98 -14.99
CA GLY A 105 1.22 7.23 -14.45
C GLY A 105 2.24 8.33 -14.67
N GLY A 106 1.98 9.48 -14.06
CA GLY A 106 2.84 10.64 -14.15
C GLY A 106 2.24 11.81 -13.42
N GLY A 107 2.99 12.90 -13.36
CA GLY A 107 2.50 14.10 -12.70
C GLY A 107 3.35 15.32 -13.00
N ILE A 108 2.79 16.47 -12.62
CA ILE A 108 3.44 17.77 -12.69
C ILE A 108 3.36 18.42 -11.31
N ALA A 109 4.41 19.15 -10.95
CA ALA A 109 4.38 20.08 -9.83
C ALA A 109 4.06 21.48 -10.35
N ILE A 110 3.24 22.22 -9.59
CA ILE A 110 2.99 23.64 -9.80
C ILE A 110 3.86 24.41 -8.81
N GLU A 111 4.78 25.21 -9.34
CA GLU A 111 5.70 26.03 -8.58
C GLU A 111 5.01 27.27 -7.98
N PRO A 112 5.62 27.95 -6.98
CA PRO A 112 5.04 29.14 -6.37
C PRO A 112 4.78 30.30 -7.32
N ASP A 113 5.48 30.36 -8.45
CA ASP A 113 5.27 31.35 -9.52
C ASP A 113 4.18 30.94 -10.52
N GLY A 114 3.52 29.81 -10.29
CA GLY A 114 2.47 29.24 -11.12
C GLY A 114 2.99 28.50 -12.35
N THR A 115 4.30 28.34 -12.50
CA THR A 115 4.86 27.51 -13.58
C THR A 115 4.72 26.03 -13.28
N GLU A 116 4.58 25.23 -14.32
CA GLU A 116 4.50 23.77 -14.20
C GLU A 116 5.85 23.16 -14.55
N ARG A 117 6.25 22.15 -13.78
CA ARG A 117 7.36 21.25 -14.14
C ARG A 117 6.92 19.80 -14.01
N PRO A 118 7.53 18.87 -14.76
CA PRO A 118 7.35 17.45 -14.48
C PRO A 118 7.75 17.10 -13.05
N LEU A 119 7.05 16.14 -12.44
CA LEU A 119 7.51 15.53 -11.21
C LEU A 119 8.85 14.82 -11.45
N THR A 120 9.72 14.93 -10.46
CA THR A 120 10.95 14.14 -10.41
C THR A 120 10.63 12.68 -10.10
N GLU A 121 11.55 11.77 -10.42
CA GLU A 121 11.38 10.35 -10.11
C GLU A 121 11.17 10.09 -8.61
N GLU A 122 11.81 10.88 -7.74
CA GLU A 122 11.65 10.77 -6.29
C GLU A 122 10.25 11.19 -5.84
N GLU A 123 9.70 12.27 -6.41
CA GLU A 123 8.32 12.71 -6.13
C GLU A 123 7.30 11.69 -6.65
N LEU A 124 7.50 11.14 -7.84
CA LEU A 124 6.65 10.07 -8.39
C LEU A 124 6.66 8.81 -7.51
N LEU A 125 7.82 8.43 -6.99
CA LEU A 125 7.94 7.30 -6.09
C LEU A 125 7.28 7.56 -4.74
N ALA A 126 7.42 8.77 -4.20
CA ALA A 126 6.78 9.15 -2.95
C ALA A 126 5.25 9.12 -3.06
N ASP A 127 4.71 9.58 -4.19
CA ASP A 127 3.28 9.51 -4.52
C ASP A 127 2.81 8.05 -4.63
N LEU A 128 3.51 7.23 -5.41
CA LEU A 128 3.22 5.80 -5.58
C LEU A 128 3.19 4.99 -4.28
N VAL A 129 4.07 5.29 -3.33
CA VAL A 129 4.16 4.54 -2.07
C VAL A 129 3.03 4.90 -1.10
N ASN A 130 2.51 6.12 -1.20
CA ASN A 130 1.41 6.62 -0.34
C ASN A 130 0.07 6.67 -1.07
N ASP A 131 -0.02 6.03 -2.23
CA ASP A 131 -1.25 6.02 -3.02
C ASP A 131 -2.34 5.20 -2.33
N VAL A 132 -3.58 5.63 -2.52
CA VAL A 132 -4.77 4.93 -2.09
C VAL A 132 -5.46 4.43 -3.34
N ASP A 133 -5.81 3.16 -3.38
CA ASP A 133 -6.59 2.59 -4.48
C ASP A 133 -8.00 2.21 -4.01
N VAL A 134 -9.01 2.47 -4.85
CA VAL A 134 -10.39 2.08 -4.59
C VAL A 134 -10.91 1.26 -5.75
N GLU A 135 -11.15 -0.02 -5.48
CA GLU A 135 -11.62 -0.97 -6.48
C GLU A 135 -13.11 -1.27 -6.30
N TYR A 136 -13.83 -1.28 -7.43
CA TYR A 136 -15.25 -1.63 -7.52
C TYR A 136 -15.39 -2.99 -8.18
N TYR A 137 -15.87 -3.97 -7.42
CA TYR A 137 -16.06 -5.34 -7.89
C TYR A 137 -17.45 -5.55 -8.51
N ASP A 138 -17.55 -6.51 -9.43
CA ASP A 138 -18.81 -6.87 -10.13
C ASP A 138 -19.92 -7.37 -9.17
N ASP A 139 -19.55 -7.89 -8.01
CA ASP A 139 -20.50 -8.32 -6.97
C ASP A 139 -21.03 -7.16 -6.11
N GLY A 140 -20.63 -5.93 -6.44
CA GLY A 140 -21.03 -4.71 -5.76
C GLY A 140 -20.12 -4.30 -4.61
N ARG A 141 -19.09 -5.11 -4.26
CA ARG A 141 -18.14 -4.73 -3.22
C ARG A 141 -17.29 -3.53 -3.66
N VAL A 142 -17.01 -2.67 -2.70
CA VAL A 142 -16.07 -1.56 -2.86
C VAL A 142 -14.99 -1.70 -1.81
N ILE A 143 -13.77 -1.93 -2.25
CA ILE A 143 -12.63 -2.15 -1.37
C ILE A 143 -11.64 -1.01 -1.55
N LEU A 144 -11.23 -0.44 -0.43
CA LEU A 144 -10.15 0.54 -0.38
C LEU A 144 -8.87 -0.17 0.08
N TYR A 145 -7.77 0.14 -0.61
CA TYR A 145 -6.43 -0.36 -0.34
C TYR A 145 -5.50 0.80 0.02
N PHE A 146 -4.78 0.65 1.12
CA PHE A 146 -3.70 1.56 1.50
C PHE A 146 -2.68 0.80 2.33
N MET A 147 -1.44 0.73 1.83
CA MET A 147 -0.40 -0.12 2.45
C MET A 147 -0.89 -1.56 2.68
N ASP A 148 -0.81 -2.07 3.90
CA ASP A 148 -1.34 -3.39 4.30
C ASP A 148 -2.83 -3.35 4.68
N GLN A 149 -3.46 -2.18 4.68
CA GLN A 149 -4.85 -2.00 5.06
C GLN A 149 -5.77 -2.29 3.87
N VAL A 150 -6.63 -3.29 4.06
CA VAL A 150 -7.70 -3.65 3.14
C VAL A 150 -9.03 -3.36 3.82
N VAL A 151 -9.73 -2.32 3.36
CA VAL A 151 -10.94 -1.80 4.02
C VAL A 151 -12.14 -2.00 3.11
N ASP A 152 -13.08 -2.86 3.54
CA ASP A 152 -14.39 -2.94 2.90
C ASP A 152 -15.20 -1.67 3.24
N ILE A 153 -15.56 -0.91 2.21
CA ILE A 153 -16.34 0.34 2.32
C ILE A 153 -17.71 0.24 1.65
N THR A 154 -18.11 -0.96 1.21
CA THR A 154 -19.34 -1.22 0.44
C THR A 154 -20.58 -0.59 1.07
N ASP A 155 -20.76 -0.81 2.38
CA ASP A 155 -21.94 -0.34 3.12
C ASP A 155 -21.71 1.00 3.86
N LYS A 156 -20.62 1.71 3.53
CA LYS A 156 -20.20 2.94 4.24
C LYS A 156 -20.50 4.23 3.45
N PHE A 157 -21.22 4.14 2.35
CA PHE A 157 -21.59 5.29 1.54
C PHE A 157 -22.86 5.97 2.08
N GLU A 158 -22.78 7.27 2.32
CA GLU A 158 -23.90 8.15 2.68
C GLU A 158 -24.00 9.26 1.62
N ASP A 159 -25.17 9.44 1.02
CA ASP A 159 -25.42 10.41 -0.05
C ASP A 159 -24.41 10.36 -1.22
N GLY A 160 -23.86 9.17 -1.50
CA GLY A 160 -22.89 8.92 -2.57
C GLY A 160 -21.43 9.14 -2.18
N TYR A 161 -21.14 9.45 -0.91
CA TYR A 161 -19.79 9.68 -0.40
C TYR A 161 -19.43 8.70 0.71
N CYS A 162 -18.17 8.29 0.79
CA CYS A 162 -17.61 7.54 1.91
C CYS A 162 -16.39 8.26 2.45
N TYR A 163 -16.30 8.41 3.77
CA TYR A 163 -15.19 9.05 4.47
C TYR A 163 -14.43 7.98 5.26
N VAL A 164 -13.13 7.86 5.00
CA VAL A 164 -12.28 6.83 5.59
C VAL A 164 -11.03 7.48 6.17
N PHE A 165 -10.75 7.20 7.44
CA PHE A 165 -9.47 7.55 8.06
C PHE A 165 -8.57 6.32 8.04
N LEU A 166 -7.32 6.50 7.61
CA LEU A 166 -6.31 5.46 7.48
C LEU A 166 -5.10 5.85 8.32
N ASP A 167 -4.69 4.94 9.21
CA ASP A 167 -3.52 5.10 10.08
C ASP A 167 -2.28 4.69 9.27
N GLY A 168 -1.39 5.62 8.96
CA GLY A 168 -0.17 5.32 8.22
C GLY A 168 1.03 5.21 9.14
N GLU A 169 2.05 4.45 8.72
CA GLU A 169 3.29 4.37 9.51
C GLU A 169 4.03 5.73 9.53
N ASP A 170 4.00 6.45 8.39
CA ASP A 170 4.61 7.76 8.23
C ASP A 170 3.60 8.92 8.36
N GLU A 171 2.44 8.82 7.71
CA GLU A 171 1.41 9.86 7.71
C GLU A 171 -0.01 9.26 7.68
N ASP A 172 -0.89 9.80 8.52
CA ASP A 172 -2.31 9.46 8.53
C ASP A 172 -3.03 10.10 7.33
N LEU A 173 -3.97 9.38 6.72
CA LEU A 173 -4.72 9.86 5.56
C LEU A 173 -6.23 9.94 5.82
N TYR A 174 -6.81 11.08 5.44
CA TYR A 174 -8.24 11.29 5.31
C TYR A 174 -8.65 11.11 3.85
N VAL A 175 -9.44 10.08 3.57
CA VAL A 175 -9.92 9.74 2.23
C VAL A 175 -11.40 10.08 2.11
N THR A 176 -11.75 10.77 1.04
CA THR A 176 -13.15 10.94 0.61
C THR A 176 -13.34 10.25 -0.73
N VAL A 177 -14.17 9.21 -0.74
CA VAL A 177 -14.51 8.43 -1.94
C VAL A 177 -15.89 8.86 -2.43
N LYS A 178 -15.99 9.22 -3.71
CA LYS A 178 -17.26 9.47 -4.38
C LYS A 178 -17.63 8.24 -5.20
N TYR A 179 -18.79 7.65 -4.94
CA TYR A 179 -19.17 6.37 -5.53
C TYR A 179 -19.10 6.42 -7.07
N GLN A 180 -18.21 5.61 -7.65
CA GLN A 180 -17.94 5.53 -9.10
C GLN A 180 -17.46 6.84 -9.76
N ASP A 181 -16.98 7.81 -8.97
CA ASP A 181 -16.54 9.12 -9.46
C ASP A 181 -15.23 9.58 -8.76
N GLY A 182 -14.37 8.60 -8.44
CA GLY A 182 -13.02 8.81 -7.91
C GLY A 182 -12.94 9.03 -6.40
N TRP A 183 -11.73 9.34 -5.94
CA TRP A 183 -11.43 9.62 -4.53
C TRP A 183 -10.43 10.77 -4.42
N SER A 184 -10.38 11.38 -3.24
CA SER A 184 -9.44 12.43 -2.87
C SER A 184 -8.85 12.09 -1.51
N ILE A 185 -7.57 12.41 -1.32
CA ILE A 185 -6.85 12.17 -0.07
C ILE A 185 -6.29 13.50 0.48
N SER A 186 -6.13 13.57 1.80
CA SER A 186 -5.43 14.67 2.47
C SER A 186 -4.91 14.22 3.83
N PRO A 187 -3.76 14.73 4.29
CA PRO A 187 -3.24 14.42 5.62
C PRO A 187 -3.88 15.24 6.74
N ASP A 188 -4.60 16.32 6.41
CA ASP A 188 -5.09 17.28 7.40
C ASP A 188 -6.58 17.07 7.75
N LYS A 189 -7.41 16.74 6.74
CA LYS A 189 -8.87 16.63 6.87
C LYS A 189 -9.49 15.91 5.67
N TYR A 190 -10.75 15.49 5.80
CA TYR A 190 -11.50 14.98 4.64
C TYR A 190 -11.61 16.03 3.52
N PRO A 191 -11.17 15.70 2.29
CA PRO A 191 -11.38 16.55 1.13
C PRO A 191 -12.88 16.75 0.82
N GLU A 192 -13.23 17.94 0.36
CA GLU A 192 -14.60 18.29 -0.02
C GLU A 192 -14.72 18.33 -1.55
N TYR A 193 -15.84 17.81 -2.08
CA TYR A 193 -16.21 17.86 -3.50
C TYR A 193 -17.21 18.97 -3.78
#